data_AF-A0A8I1TQB8-F1
#
_entry.id   AF-A0A8I1TQB8-F1
#
_cell.length_a   1.000
_cell.length_b   1.000
_cell.length_c   1.000
_cell.angle_alpha   90.00
_cell.angle_beta   90.00
_cell.angle_gamma   90.00
#
_symmetry.space_group_name_H-M   'P 1'
#
loop_
_entity.id
_entity.type
_entity.pdbx_description
1 polymer ?
#
loop_
_entity_poly.entity_id
_entity_poly.type
_entity_poly.pdbx_seq_one_letter_code
_entity_poly.pdbx_strand_id
1 'polypeptide(L)'
;MYNAGAASMLLAGLLSPFLISFEASAAADCAILPQWVTLDNGMKLNQRHVFCGEWSGGRPKGFHSRPAAANPPTIREFKVQDPPDPAGIYTGKWTHGNDPARYKFSSMFPDTCSMEQVLHSISYASAHPDASCPVASPAWARCGKNRPARVVGAGLAGYCGNSEVLFAIGFAAPKNNRINTAFPIRQ
;
A
#
# COMPACT_ATOMS: atom_id res chain seq x y z
N MET A 1 55.36 21.95 -53.07
CA MET A 1 53.99 21.40 -53.15
C MET A 1 53.88 20.34 -52.08
N TYR A 2 53.33 20.69 -50.92
CA TYR A 2 53.16 19.77 -49.78
C TYR A 2 51.69 19.36 -49.70
N ASN A 3 51.43 18.05 -49.74
CA ASN A 3 50.09 17.49 -49.70
C ASN A 3 49.69 17.27 -48.22
N ALA A 4 48.62 17.92 -47.77
CA ALA A 4 48.09 17.79 -46.42
C ALA A 4 47.21 16.54 -46.31
N GLY A 5 47.60 15.60 -45.44
CA GLY A 5 46.76 14.48 -45.03
C GLY A 5 45.83 14.91 -43.90
N ALA A 6 44.53 14.92 -44.16
CA ALA A 6 43.50 15.13 -43.14
C ALA A 6 43.23 13.81 -42.40
N ALA A 7 43.48 13.79 -41.09
CA ALA A 7 43.07 12.70 -40.20
C ALA A 7 41.69 13.02 -39.62
N SER A 8 40.64 12.34 -40.11
CA SER A 8 39.32 12.34 -39.51
C SER A 8 39.34 11.53 -38.21
N MET A 9 39.28 12.20 -37.06
CA MET A 9 38.94 11.58 -35.78
C MET A 9 37.42 11.38 -35.70
N LEU A 10 36.98 10.13 -35.83
CA LEU A 10 35.62 9.71 -35.49
C LEU A 10 35.52 9.55 -33.96
N LEU A 11 34.86 10.49 -33.29
CA LEU A 11 34.45 10.36 -31.89
C LEU A 11 33.20 9.48 -31.83
N ALA A 12 33.36 8.20 -31.48
CA ALA A 12 32.24 7.31 -31.19
C ALA A 12 31.71 7.61 -29.78
N GLY A 13 30.62 8.39 -29.70
CA GLY A 13 29.89 8.62 -28.46
C GLY A 13 29.19 7.34 -27.99
N LEU A 14 29.69 6.73 -26.92
CA LEU A 14 29.07 5.60 -26.23
C LEU A 14 27.76 6.06 -25.55
N LEU A 15 26.64 5.89 -26.24
CA LEU A 15 25.29 5.93 -25.66
C LEU A 15 25.12 4.73 -24.73
N SER A 16 25.45 4.89 -23.45
CA SER A 16 25.16 3.88 -22.42
C SER A 16 23.66 3.87 -22.15
N PRO A 17 22.93 2.78 -22.45
CA PRO A 17 21.51 2.70 -22.14
C PRO A 17 21.37 2.59 -20.62
N PHE A 18 20.81 3.63 -19.99
CA PHE A 18 20.29 3.52 -18.63
C PHE A 18 19.16 2.49 -18.67
N LEU A 19 19.47 1.25 -18.31
CA LEU A 19 18.49 0.21 -18.04
C LEU A 19 17.75 0.63 -16.77
N ILE A 20 16.60 1.29 -16.93
CA ILE A 20 15.67 1.54 -15.83
C ILE A 20 15.09 0.17 -15.46
N SER A 21 15.62 -0.43 -14.39
CA SER A 21 15.04 -1.63 -13.80
C SER A 21 13.64 -1.28 -13.28
N PHE A 22 12.62 -1.70 -14.02
CA PHE A 22 11.27 -1.78 -13.49
C PHE A 22 11.25 -2.97 -12.51
N GLU A 23 11.50 -2.70 -11.24
CA GLU A 23 11.20 -3.63 -10.15
C GLU A 23 9.70 -3.93 -10.21
N ALA A 24 9.33 -5.07 -10.79
CA ALA A 24 7.96 -5.55 -10.74
C ALA A 24 7.65 -5.91 -9.27
N SER A 25 6.95 -5.00 -8.57
CA SER A 25 6.51 -5.28 -7.21
C SER A 25 5.56 -6.48 -7.24
N ALA A 26 5.97 -7.58 -6.62
CA ALA A 26 5.19 -8.81 -6.56
C ALA A 26 4.08 -8.70 -5.51
N ALA A 27 3.05 -9.55 -5.65
CA ALA A 27 2.07 -9.74 -4.59
C ALA A 27 2.75 -10.14 -3.27
N ALA A 28 2.12 -9.81 -2.14
CA ALA A 28 2.62 -10.25 -0.83
C ALA A 28 2.70 -11.79 -0.76
N ASP A 29 3.87 -12.33 -0.40
CA ASP A 29 4.03 -13.76 -0.16
C ASP A 29 3.51 -14.13 1.23
N CYS A 30 2.25 -14.53 1.26
CA CYS A 30 1.55 -14.86 2.50
C CYS A 30 2.02 -16.16 3.17
N ALA A 31 2.82 -16.99 2.49
CA ALA A 31 3.42 -18.15 3.13
C ALA A 31 4.51 -17.74 4.12
N ILE A 32 5.35 -16.77 3.74
CA ILE A 32 6.52 -16.34 4.53
C ILE A 32 6.32 -15.00 5.27
N LEU A 33 5.34 -14.18 4.89
CA LEU A 33 5.10 -12.88 5.54
C LEU A 33 4.78 -13.11 7.02
N PRO A 34 5.51 -12.52 8.00
CA PRO A 34 5.18 -12.72 9.40
C PRO A 34 3.82 -12.06 9.72
N GLN A 35 3.05 -12.66 10.63
CA GLN A 35 1.76 -12.07 11.03
C GLN A 35 1.94 -10.65 11.59
N TRP A 36 2.93 -10.48 12.47
CA TRP A 36 3.17 -9.22 13.16
C TRP A 36 4.45 -8.55 12.66
N VAL A 37 4.36 -7.27 12.31
CA VAL A 37 5.51 -6.40 12.01
C VAL A 37 5.57 -5.27 13.04
N THR A 38 6.77 -4.87 13.44
CA THR A 38 6.97 -3.67 14.27
C THR A 38 6.97 -2.44 13.37
N LEU A 39 6.10 -1.48 13.69
CA LEU A 39 6.03 -0.16 13.04
C LEU A 39 7.08 0.78 13.64
N ASP A 40 7.41 1.88 12.96
CA ASP A 40 8.42 2.86 13.43
C ASP A 40 8.05 3.48 14.77
N ASN A 41 6.76 3.59 15.08
CA ASN A 41 6.26 4.07 16.36
C ASN A 41 6.32 3.02 17.49
N GLY A 42 6.92 1.85 17.24
CA GLY A 42 7.09 0.76 18.22
C GLY A 42 5.87 -0.13 18.42
N MET A 43 4.71 0.18 17.81
CA MET A 43 3.54 -0.70 17.83
C MET A 43 3.73 -1.89 16.89
N LYS A 44 2.94 -2.96 17.08
CA LYS A 44 2.93 -4.12 16.17
C LYS A 44 1.64 -4.16 15.34
N LEU A 45 1.75 -4.29 14.03
CA LEU A 45 0.61 -4.43 13.12
C LEU A 45 0.45 -5.88 12.67
N ASN A 46 -0.79 -6.39 12.63
CA ASN A 46 -1.09 -7.63 11.92
C ASN A 46 -1.05 -7.37 10.40
N GLN A 47 0.14 -7.47 9.80
CA GLN A 47 0.32 -7.19 8.38
C GLN A 47 -0.30 -8.27 7.48
N ARG A 48 -0.42 -9.52 7.95
CA ARG A 48 -1.19 -10.54 7.21
C ARG A 48 -2.64 -10.13 7.05
N HIS A 49 -3.25 -9.55 8.08
CA HIS A 49 -4.62 -9.04 7.98
C HIS A 49 -4.76 -7.93 6.94
N VAL A 50 -3.75 -7.07 6.78
CA VAL A 50 -3.77 -5.96 5.80
C VAL A 50 -3.49 -6.45 4.37
N PHE A 51 -2.47 -7.28 4.17
CA PHE A 51 -1.99 -7.63 2.83
C PHE A 51 -2.48 -8.97 2.32
N CYS A 52 -2.71 -9.97 3.19
CA CYS A 52 -3.07 -11.33 2.79
C CYS A 52 -4.56 -11.59 2.87
N GLY A 53 -5.26 -10.90 3.77
CA GLY A 53 -6.55 -11.38 4.24
C GLY A 53 -6.40 -12.67 5.06
N GLU A 54 -7.40 -12.94 5.89
CA GLU A 54 -7.39 -14.08 6.80
C GLU A 54 -8.70 -14.85 6.69
N TRP A 55 -8.65 -16.15 6.98
CA TRP A 55 -9.83 -17.00 7.13
C TRP A 55 -10.01 -17.42 8.58
N SER A 56 -11.14 -17.05 9.19
CA SER A 56 -11.40 -17.41 10.58
C SER A 56 -12.89 -17.37 10.90
N GLY A 57 -13.38 -18.41 11.58
CA GLY A 57 -14.80 -18.53 11.94
C GLY A 57 -15.72 -18.65 10.71
N GLY A 58 -15.26 -19.37 9.68
CA GLY A 58 -16.03 -19.61 8.45
C GLY A 58 -16.23 -18.38 7.55
N ARG A 59 -15.40 -17.34 7.69
CA ARG A 59 -15.50 -16.12 6.90
C ARG A 59 -14.15 -15.47 6.60
N PRO A 60 -14.04 -14.77 5.45
CA PRO A 60 -12.90 -13.92 5.13
C PRO A 60 -12.83 -12.67 6.04
N LYS A 61 -11.63 -12.21 6.35
CA LYS A 61 -11.33 -11.03 7.17
C LYS A 61 -10.16 -10.23 6.56
N GLY A 62 -10.14 -8.93 6.82
CA GLY A 62 -9.05 -8.04 6.38
C GLY A 62 -9.01 -7.81 4.87
N PHE A 63 -7.79 -7.87 4.33
CA PHE A 63 -7.37 -7.55 2.97
C PHE A 63 -7.75 -6.12 2.57
N HIS A 64 -6.78 -5.23 2.67
CA HIS A 64 -6.92 -3.79 2.51
C HIS A 64 -5.84 -3.18 1.63
N SER A 65 -4.88 -3.97 1.13
CA SER A 65 -3.85 -3.51 0.19
C SER A 65 -3.49 -4.64 -0.78
N ARG A 66 -3.35 -4.28 -2.06
CA ARG A 66 -2.84 -5.15 -3.12
C ARG A 66 -1.76 -4.39 -3.92
N PRO A 67 -0.53 -4.30 -3.38
CA PRO A 67 0.56 -3.60 -4.05
C PRO A 67 0.71 -4.05 -5.51
N ALA A 68 0.93 -3.08 -6.40
CA ALA A 68 0.98 -3.28 -7.86
C ALA A 68 -0.27 -3.97 -8.45
N ALA A 69 -1.43 -3.79 -7.83
CA ALA A 69 -2.68 -4.45 -8.23
C ALA A 69 -2.57 -5.99 -8.24
N ALA A 70 -1.69 -6.56 -7.42
CA ALA A 70 -1.41 -7.98 -7.39
C ALA A 70 -2.11 -8.66 -6.21
N ASN A 71 -2.92 -9.70 -6.50
CA ASN A 71 -3.58 -10.48 -5.47
C ASN A 71 -2.59 -11.48 -4.88
N PRO A 72 -2.46 -11.59 -3.54
CA PRO A 72 -1.67 -12.64 -2.93
C PRO A 72 -2.36 -14.01 -3.06
N PRO A 73 -1.64 -15.12 -2.85
CA PRO A 73 -2.19 -16.48 -3.05
C PRO A 73 -3.42 -16.82 -2.21
N THR A 74 -3.65 -16.12 -1.10
CA THR A 74 -4.82 -16.28 -0.22
C THR A 74 -6.11 -15.69 -0.81
N ILE A 75 -6.00 -14.83 -1.83
CA ILE A 75 -7.12 -14.12 -2.48
C ILE A 75 -7.39 -14.75 -3.84
N ARG A 76 -8.54 -15.41 -3.98
CA ARG A 76 -8.89 -16.16 -5.18
C ARG A 76 -9.52 -15.28 -6.25
N GLU A 77 -10.48 -14.45 -5.87
CA GLU A 77 -11.12 -13.48 -6.75
C GLU A 77 -11.12 -12.10 -6.11
N PHE A 78 -10.95 -11.07 -6.95
CA PHE A 78 -11.06 -9.69 -6.55
C PHE A 78 -11.80 -8.92 -7.63
N LYS A 79 -12.87 -8.22 -7.25
CA LYS A 79 -13.67 -7.37 -8.12
C LYS A 79 -13.80 -5.99 -7.52
N VAL A 80 -13.25 -4.99 -8.21
CA VAL A 80 -13.48 -3.57 -7.89
C VAL A 80 -14.98 -3.29 -7.85
N GLN A 81 -15.45 -2.64 -6.79
CA GLN A 81 -16.84 -2.23 -6.63
C GLN A 81 -16.99 -0.74 -6.97
N ASP A 82 -16.24 0.11 -6.26
CA ASP A 82 -16.11 1.52 -6.58
C ASP A 82 -14.70 1.80 -7.12
N PRO A 83 -14.54 2.62 -8.18
CA PRO A 83 -13.23 2.97 -8.72
C PRO A 83 -12.45 3.88 -7.75
N PRO A 84 -11.12 4.04 -7.99
CA PRO A 84 -10.29 4.95 -7.22
C PRO A 84 -10.84 6.38 -7.18
N ASP A 85 -10.90 6.94 -5.98
CA ASP A 85 -11.15 8.36 -5.73
C ASP A 85 -9.88 9.21 -6.01
N PRO A 86 -9.90 10.55 -5.84
CA PRO A 86 -8.71 11.38 -6.06
C PRO A 86 -7.49 11.06 -5.18
N ALA A 87 -7.69 10.38 -4.03
CA ALA A 87 -6.61 9.89 -3.17
C ALA A 87 -6.14 8.48 -3.57
N GLY A 88 -6.76 7.88 -4.59
CA GLY A 88 -6.47 6.54 -5.09
C GLY A 88 -7.15 5.42 -4.30
N ILE A 89 -8.02 5.76 -3.34
CA ILE A 89 -8.73 4.77 -2.54
C ILE A 89 -9.91 4.25 -3.33
N TYR A 90 -10.04 2.94 -3.36
CA TYR A 90 -11.13 2.26 -4.03
C TYR A 90 -11.70 1.17 -3.13
N THR A 91 -12.77 0.52 -3.58
CA THR A 91 -13.38 -0.58 -2.82
C THR A 91 -13.41 -1.84 -3.65
N GLY A 92 -13.38 -2.98 -2.96
CA GLY A 92 -13.32 -4.29 -3.60
C GLY A 92 -14.13 -5.34 -2.87
N LYS A 93 -14.72 -6.23 -3.66
CA LYS A 93 -15.31 -7.48 -3.19
C LYS A 93 -14.38 -8.61 -3.55
N TRP A 94 -14.04 -9.45 -2.59
CA TRP A 94 -13.04 -10.50 -2.76
C TRP A 94 -13.41 -11.79 -2.06
N THR A 95 -12.84 -12.90 -2.52
CA THR A 95 -13.04 -14.25 -1.95
C THR A 95 -11.71 -14.84 -1.49
N HIS A 96 -11.75 -15.59 -0.38
CA HIS A 96 -10.56 -16.27 0.14
C HIS A 96 -10.39 -17.63 -0.55
N GLY A 97 -9.15 -18.09 -0.71
CA GLY A 97 -8.86 -19.41 -1.26
C GLY A 97 -9.45 -20.61 -0.50
N ASN A 98 -9.95 -20.39 0.73
CA ASN A 98 -10.51 -21.46 1.57
C ASN A 98 -11.98 -21.76 1.22
N ASP A 99 -12.72 -20.76 0.74
CA ASP A 99 -14.11 -20.93 0.31
C ASP A 99 -14.49 -19.79 -0.64
N PRO A 100 -14.58 -20.05 -1.95
CA PRO A 100 -14.94 -19.05 -2.95
C PRO A 100 -16.41 -18.59 -2.85
N ALA A 101 -17.29 -19.33 -2.16
CA ALA A 101 -18.68 -18.92 -1.98
C ALA A 101 -18.82 -17.79 -0.94
N ARG A 102 -17.77 -17.54 -0.15
CA ARG A 102 -17.76 -16.52 0.91
C ARG A 102 -16.90 -15.36 0.46
N TYR A 103 -17.49 -14.16 0.50
CA TYR A 103 -16.82 -12.93 0.10
C TYR A 103 -16.75 -11.93 1.25
N LYS A 104 -15.86 -10.94 1.08
CA LYS A 104 -15.79 -9.74 1.91
C LYS A 104 -15.74 -8.49 1.05
N PHE A 105 -16.24 -7.39 1.60
CA PHE A 105 -16.02 -6.04 1.08
C PHE A 105 -14.92 -5.33 1.88
N SER A 106 -14.01 -4.65 1.19
CA SER A 106 -12.91 -3.88 1.78
C SER A 106 -12.72 -2.57 1.04
N SER A 107 -12.40 -1.50 1.77
CA SER A 107 -11.67 -0.36 1.20
C SER A 107 -10.20 -0.74 1.04
N MET A 108 -9.59 -0.22 -0.02
CA MET A 108 -8.26 -0.62 -0.48
C MET A 108 -7.34 0.59 -0.57
N PHE A 109 -6.12 0.43 -0.04
CA PHE A 109 -5.03 1.38 -0.27
C PHE A 109 -4.75 1.46 -1.78
N PRO A 110 -4.28 2.61 -2.29
CA PRO A 110 -3.89 2.75 -3.69
C PRO A 110 -2.96 1.61 -4.13
N ASP A 111 -3.25 1.01 -5.29
CA ASP A 111 -2.46 -0.11 -5.83
C ASP A 111 -1.02 0.31 -6.18
N THR A 112 -0.76 1.61 -6.32
CA THR A 112 0.58 2.18 -6.51
C THR A 112 1.42 2.17 -5.24
N CYS A 113 0.83 1.95 -4.06
CA CYS A 113 1.58 1.92 -2.81
C CYS A 113 2.30 0.59 -2.60
N SER A 114 3.58 0.65 -2.25
CA SER A 114 4.32 -0.51 -1.77
C SER A 114 3.85 -0.94 -0.37
N MET A 115 4.20 -2.15 0.05
CA MET A 115 3.94 -2.60 1.42
C MET A 115 4.56 -1.65 2.45
N GLU A 116 5.80 -1.22 2.21
CA GLU A 116 6.52 -0.31 3.10
C GLU A 116 5.81 1.03 3.24
N GLN A 117 5.39 1.63 2.13
CA GLN A 117 4.63 2.90 2.13
C GLN A 117 3.32 2.77 2.91
N VAL A 118 2.61 1.64 2.77
CA VAL A 118 1.40 1.36 3.56
C VAL A 118 1.74 1.24 5.05
N LEU A 119 2.80 0.53 5.40
CA LEU A 119 3.25 0.36 6.79
C LEU A 119 3.66 1.69 7.44
N HIS A 120 4.46 2.51 6.76
CA HIS A 120 4.84 3.85 7.23
C HIS A 120 3.62 4.76 7.42
N SER A 121 2.66 4.73 6.48
CA SER A 121 1.43 5.49 6.63
C SER A 121 0.58 5.03 7.81
N ILE A 122 0.49 3.72 8.08
CA ILE A 122 -0.19 3.19 9.26
C ILE A 122 0.56 3.56 10.55
N SER A 123 1.89 3.49 10.53
CA SER A 123 2.77 3.94 11.63
C SER A 123 2.49 5.40 11.99
N TYR A 124 2.46 6.28 11.00
CA TYR A 124 2.16 7.69 11.20
C TYR A 124 0.74 7.92 11.70
N ALA A 125 -0.28 7.32 11.05
CA ALA A 125 -1.68 7.48 11.45
C ALA A 125 -1.94 7.01 12.89
N SER A 126 -1.30 5.91 13.31
CA SER A 126 -1.45 5.37 14.66
C SER A 126 -0.66 6.14 15.72
N ALA A 127 0.42 6.83 15.34
CA ALA A 127 1.15 7.75 16.20
C ALA A 127 0.45 9.11 16.34
N HIS A 128 -0.31 9.54 15.32
CA HIS A 128 -1.00 10.84 15.26
C HIS A 128 -2.50 10.67 15.02
N PRO A 129 -3.23 10.10 15.99
CA PRO A 129 -4.67 9.91 15.87
C PRO A 129 -5.41 11.25 15.83
N ASP A 130 -6.33 11.39 14.88
CA ASP A 130 -7.28 12.49 14.81
C ASP A 130 -8.27 12.40 15.99
N ALA A 131 -8.82 13.54 16.39
CA ALA A 131 -9.84 13.61 17.45
C ALA A 131 -11.14 12.88 17.07
N SER A 132 -11.44 12.80 15.77
CA SER A 132 -12.59 12.10 15.23
C SER A 132 -12.25 11.45 13.88
N CYS A 133 -12.95 10.37 13.59
CA CYS A 133 -12.91 9.73 12.29
C CYS A 133 -13.89 10.40 11.30
N PRO A 134 -13.65 10.32 9.98
CA PRO A 134 -14.64 10.70 8.97
C PRO A 134 -15.97 9.95 9.17
N VAL A 135 -17.09 10.58 8.81
CA VAL A 135 -18.46 10.05 9.07
C VAL A 135 -18.68 8.64 8.50
N ALA A 136 -18.06 8.30 7.37
CA ALA A 136 -18.16 6.98 6.75
C ALA A 136 -17.37 5.86 7.48
N SER A 137 -16.67 6.19 8.57
CA SER A 137 -15.81 5.24 9.29
C SER A 137 -16.62 4.34 10.23
N PRO A 138 -16.21 3.07 10.42
CA PRO A 138 -16.79 2.23 11.47
C PRO A 138 -16.62 2.87 12.85
N ALA A 139 -17.66 2.83 13.68
CA ALA A 139 -17.68 3.50 14.99
C ALA A 139 -16.58 3.04 15.97
N TRP A 140 -16.03 1.84 15.77
CA TRP A 140 -14.94 1.30 16.60
C TRP A 140 -13.55 1.79 16.17
N ALA A 141 -13.42 2.36 14.97
CA ALA A 141 -12.13 2.73 14.42
C ALA A 141 -11.58 3.98 15.11
N ARG A 142 -10.26 4.01 15.26
CA ARG A 142 -9.50 5.25 15.43
C ARG A 142 -8.97 5.65 14.07
N CYS A 143 -8.76 6.94 13.83
CA CYS A 143 -8.27 7.42 12.55
C CYS A 143 -7.08 8.33 12.72
N GLY A 144 -6.24 8.42 11.70
CA GLY A 144 -5.20 9.42 11.55
C GLY A 144 -4.90 9.62 10.06
N LYS A 145 -4.19 10.69 9.71
CA LYS A 145 -3.80 10.94 8.31
C LYS A 145 -2.76 9.95 7.84
N ASN A 146 -2.73 9.67 6.54
CA ASN A 146 -1.75 8.77 5.91
C ASN A 146 -0.30 9.29 5.97
N ARG A 147 -0.09 10.58 6.26
CA ARG A 147 1.23 11.23 6.30
C ARG A 147 1.14 12.62 6.96
N PRO A 148 2.28 13.26 7.30
CA PRO A 148 2.28 14.66 7.73
C PRO A 148 1.82 15.61 6.61
N ALA A 149 1.05 16.64 6.98
CA ALA A 149 0.42 17.56 6.03
C ALA A 149 1.41 18.40 5.21
N ARG A 150 2.62 18.64 5.73
CA ARG A 150 3.64 19.51 5.11
C ARG A 150 4.59 18.77 4.16
N VAL A 151 4.42 17.45 4.01
CA VAL A 151 5.27 16.66 3.12
C VAL A 151 4.78 16.83 1.68
N VAL A 152 5.65 17.23 0.77
CA VAL A 152 5.37 17.42 -0.67
C VAL A 152 6.52 16.87 -1.52
N GLY A 153 6.29 16.66 -2.82
CA GLY A 153 7.32 16.19 -3.75
C GLY A 153 8.02 14.90 -3.31
N ALA A 154 9.36 14.90 -3.30
CA ALA A 154 10.16 13.72 -2.95
C ALA A 154 9.89 13.17 -1.53
N GLY A 155 9.42 14.01 -0.60
CA GLY A 155 9.06 13.56 0.74
C GLY A 155 7.84 12.62 0.77
N LEU A 156 7.01 12.63 -0.28
CA LEU A 156 5.86 11.72 -0.42
C LEU A 156 6.29 10.28 -0.60
N ALA A 157 7.50 10.02 -1.12
CA ALA A 157 7.95 8.68 -1.50
C ALA A 157 7.93 7.67 -0.33
N GLY A 158 8.04 8.13 0.91
CA GLY A 158 7.99 7.27 2.10
C GLY A 158 6.59 6.88 2.58
N TYR A 159 5.54 7.50 2.06
CA TYR A 159 4.16 7.30 2.51
C TYR A 159 3.25 6.84 1.38
N CYS A 160 2.20 6.09 1.70
CA CYS A 160 1.22 5.67 0.73
C CYS A 160 0.36 6.85 0.26
N GLY A 161 0.38 7.13 -1.04
CA GLY A 161 -0.47 8.09 -1.73
C GLY A 161 -0.16 8.11 -3.24
N ASN A 162 -1.15 8.46 -4.06
CA ASN A 162 -0.99 8.62 -5.51
C ASN A 162 -0.95 10.09 -5.96
N SER A 163 -1.16 11.01 -5.02
CA SER A 163 -1.26 12.45 -5.25
C SER A 163 -0.91 13.19 -3.95
N GLU A 164 -0.99 14.52 -3.97
CA GLU A 164 -0.85 15.34 -2.76
C GLU A 164 -2.11 15.31 -1.87
N VAL A 165 -3.16 14.59 -2.26
CA VAL A 165 -4.39 14.48 -1.47
C VAL A 165 -4.12 13.62 -0.23
N LEU A 166 -4.39 14.20 0.96
CA LEU A 166 -4.37 13.46 2.22
C LEU A 166 -5.63 12.61 2.35
N PHE A 167 -5.49 11.42 2.92
CA PHE A 167 -6.61 10.58 3.30
C PHE A 167 -6.48 10.06 4.73
N ALA A 168 -7.60 9.64 5.31
CA ALA A 168 -7.63 9.05 6.64
C ALA A 168 -7.39 7.53 6.57
N ILE A 169 -6.61 7.02 7.50
CA ILE A 169 -6.46 5.59 7.75
C ILE A 169 -7.19 5.27 9.04
N GLY A 170 -8.19 4.40 8.95
CA GLY A 170 -8.84 3.78 10.09
C GLY A 170 -8.02 2.60 10.61
N PHE A 171 -7.92 2.44 11.92
CA PHE A 171 -7.22 1.32 12.55
C PHE A 171 -7.91 0.89 13.85
N ALA A 172 -7.73 -0.38 14.20
CA ALA A 172 -8.24 -0.90 15.48
C ALA A 172 -7.47 -0.29 16.64
N ALA A 173 -8.18 0.06 17.72
CA ALA A 173 -7.56 0.50 18.96
C ALA A 173 -6.48 -0.51 19.41
N PRO A 174 -5.25 -0.06 19.71
CA PRO A 174 -4.18 -0.97 20.09
C PRO A 174 -4.54 -1.77 21.36
N LYS A 175 -4.32 -3.08 21.32
CA LYS A 175 -4.41 -3.97 22.50
C LYS A 175 -3.05 -4.60 22.74
N ASN A 176 -2.48 -4.44 23.92
CA ASN A 176 -1.12 -4.92 24.25
C ASN A 176 -0.08 -4.49 23.19
N ASN A 177 -0.13 -3.20 22.81
CA ASN A 177 0.72 -2.62 21.78
C ASN A 177 0.56 -3.26 20.37
N ARG A 178 -0.58 -3.90 20.08
CA ARG A 178 -0.89 -4.53 18.79
C ARG A 178 -2.12 -3.91 18.14
N ILE A 179 -1.98 -3.55 16.87
CA ILE A 179 -3.06 -3.13 15.97
C ILE A 179 -3.41 -4.32 15.08
N ASN A 180 -4.64 -4.83 15.19
CA ASN A 180 -5.04 -6.01 14.42
C ASN A 180 -5.40 -5.70 12.96
N THR A 181 -5.77 -4.46 12.64
CA THR A 181 -6.15 -4.07 11.29
C THR A 181 -5.98 -2.57 11.09
N ALA A 182 -5.70 -2.18 9.86
CA ALA A 182 -5.75 -0.81 9.38
C ALA A 182 -6.18 -0.79 7.90
N PHE A 183 -6.89 0.25 7.49
CA PHE A 183 -7.51 0.37 6.17
C PHE A 183 -7.73 1.86 5.83
N PRO A 184 -7.71 2.25 4.54
CA PRO A 184 -8.02 3.62 4.17
C PRO A 184 -9.52 3.86 4.28
N ILE A 185 -9.90 5.08 4.65
CA ILE A 185 -11.28 5.54 4.67
C ILE A 185 -11.55 6.26 3.37
N ARG A 186 -12.39 5.65 2.53
CA ARG A 186 -12.94 6.31 1.34
C ARG A 186 -13.97 7.34 1.77
N GLN A 187 -13.91 8.53 1.19
CA GLN A 187 -14.81 9.65 1.49
C GLN A 187 -15.72 9.97 0.31
#